data_AF-A0A0S7X4P2-F1
#
_entry.id   AF-A0A0S7X4P2-F1
#
_cell.length_a   1.000
_cell.length_b   1.000
_cell.length_c   1.000
_cell.angle_alpha   90.00
_cell.angle_beta   90.00
_cell.angle_gamma   90.00
#
_symmetry.space_group_name_H-M   'P 1'
#
loop_
_entity.id
_entity.type
_entity.pdbx_description
1 polymer ?
#
loop_
_entity_poly.entity_id
_entity_poly.type
_entity_poly.pdbx_seq_one_letter_code
_entity_poly.pdbx_strand_id
1 'polypeptide(L)'
;MRNSAVLLLCVAAICSSVARADEVPLEQIQSAIVVGVEQILATQRDDGVFALSENHMDDYPLGNTGLAVMALEYARPHLTGQLRVRTFEAIRKGIGHIAQHPPEQRTYSAGLIICALYKENPERYKKLIGYYAAMLILSQHGPDKGEMCGEWGYRLLLPPGLQRGPRGTVDNWGDKSNTQFALLGLYHANRVGFQIPKHIWRRSREHYLKAQFMDGGWGYRPQLRPDPYANMTIASTISLNLCNEMLLKKEVQCKPPPRSKAVENGLKWIADNWETGRVGSDTYGLYALERLGIIMGRANIGGHDWYNDGARMLVGRRRWGSMFGTPAVSAAFGVMFLARGLEPIVINKLQRRDTNDWNNTPYDVKHLVEYIYDHYQLPIQWRIVTLEAPMELLLRTPIIHMSGHLKLDFNDTEKKKLKEYVMRGGTIVGQACCSKKEFDTSFREFVKEVFGGELRRIAKTHRIYERMRVRGMAPKPVVEIFPLDDQQGRPGVIYLPHGQCRNWHLGGTRAREAFAVGTGIYFYVTIECRKMYERAHPEAAAPMRPQPQPEREPTRRDPVPPPRPGGVIDEEE
;
A
#
# COMPACT_ATOMS: atom_id res chain seq x y z
N MET A 1 74.24 2.41 -6.04
CA MET A 1 73.28 3.30 -6.72
C MET A 1 72.76 2.61 -7.97
N ARG A 2 71.69 1.82 -7.85
CA ARG A 2 71.01 1.14 -8.94
C ARG A 2 69.68 0.56 -8.43
N ASN A 3 68.73 0.45 -9.35
CA ASN A 3 67.42 -0.21 -9.29
C ASN A 3 66.22 0.71 -8.95
N SER A 4 65.72 1.36 -10.00
CA SER A 4 64.33 1.82 -10.08
C SER A 4 63.46 0.66 -10.57
N ALA A 5 62.49 0.22 -9.77
CA ALA A 5 61.48 -0.74 -10.15
C ALA A 5 60.15 -0.01 -10.37
N VAL A 6 59.61 -0.17 -11.58
CA VAL A 6 58.29 0.29 -12.02
C VAL A 6 57.24 -0.55 -11.32
N LEU A 7 56.39 0.06 -10.49
CA LEU A 7 55.22 -0.58 -9.89
C LEU A 7 54.00 -0.33 -10.80
N LEU A 8 53.57 -1.35 -11.53
CA LEU A 8 52.26 -1.38 -12.17
C LEU A 8 51.17 -1.42 -11.09
N LEU A 9 50.42 -0.34 -10.95
CA LEU A 9 49.16 -0.32 -10.18
C LEU A 9 48.06 -0.91 -11.06
N CYS A 10 47.77 -2.20 -10.88
CA CYS A 10 46.52 -2.81 -11.33
C CYS A 10 45.36 -2.18 -10.55
N VAL A 11 44.66 -1.23 -11.17
CA VAL A 11 43.33 -0.80 -10.74
C VAL A 11 42.37 -1.93 -11.07
N ALA A 12 42.23 -2.89 -10.16
CA ALA A 12 41.13 -3.82 -10.17
C ALA A 12 39.86 -3.02 -9.89
N ALA A 13 39.07 -2.78 -10.95
CA ALA A 13 37.70 -2.33 -10.83
C ALA A 13 36.95 -3.36 -9.98
N ILE A 14 36.67 -3.01 -8.73
CA ILE A 14 35.73 -3.74 -7.87
C ILE A 14 34.34 -3.49 -8.49
N CYS A 15 34.01 -4.26 -9.52
CA CYS A 15 32.62 -4.54 -9.83
C CYS A 15 32.11 -5.41 -8.68
N SER A 16 31.52 -4.77 -7.67
CA SER A 16 30.69 -5.44 -6.69
C SER A 16 29.47 -5.97 -7.44
N SER A 17 29.60 -7.15 -8.05
CA SER A 17 28.44 -7.98 -8.33
C SER A 17 27.83 -8.31 -6.97
N VAL A 18 26.81 -7.57 -6.58
CA VAL A 18 25.95 -7.94 -5.46
C VAL A 18 25.40 -9.32 -5.84
N ALA A 19 25.99 -10.37 -5.28
CA ALA A 19 25.46 -11.71 -5.36
C ALA A 19 24.04 -11.62 -4.80
N ARG A 20 23.04 -11.79 -5.68
CA ARG A 20 21.63 -11.86 -5.30
C ARG A 20 21.51 -13.01 -4.29
N ALA A 21 21.21 -12.70 -3.03
CA ALA A 21 20.69 -13.72 -2.13
C ALA A 21 19.45 -14.32 -2.80
N ASP A 22 19.40 -15.65 -2.92
CA ASP A 22 18.32 -16.35 -3.62
C ASP A 22 16.95 -15.86 -3.09
N GLU A 23 16.06 -15.51 -4.02
CA GLU A 23 14.69 -15.10 -3.71
C GLU A 23 13.98 -16.28 -3.05
N VAL A 24 13.29 -16.04 -1.92
CA VAL A 24 12.53 -17.08 -1.23
C VAL A 24 11.50 -17.66 -2.20
N PRO A 25 11.49 -18.98 -2.42
CA PRO A 25 10.55 -19.59 -3.35
C PRO A 25 9.10 -19.30 -2.95
N LEU A 26 8.26 -18.95 -3.92
CA LEU A 26 6.85 -18.63 -3.71
C LEU A 26 6.11 -19.73 -2.94
N GLU A 27 6.41 -21.00 -3.23
CA GLU A 27 5.81 -22.15 -2.56
C GLU A 27 6.11 -22.18 -1.05
N GLN A 28 7.32 -21.76 -0.64
CA GLN A 28 7.68 -21.66 0.77
C GLN A 28 6.92 -20.53 1.46
N ILE A 29 6.75 -19.39 0.78
CA ILE A 29 5.93 -18.27 1.27
C ILE A 29 4.47 -18.70 1.45
N GLN A 30 3.90 -19.36 0.44
CA GLN A 30 2.52 -19.86 0.48
C GLN A 30 2.32 -20.89 1.59
N SER A 31 3.27 -21.81 1.76
CA SER A 31 3.25 -22.78 2.87
C SER A 31 3.28 -22.09 4.24
N ALA A 32 4.15 -21.09 4.41
CA ALA A 32 4.20 -20.28 5.62
C ALA A 32 2.89 -19.54 5.91
N ILE A 33 2.25 -18.96 4.88
CA ILE A 33 0.91 -18.34 5.00
C ILE A 33 -0.11 -19.36 5.50
N VAL A 34 -0.14 -20.57 4.94
CA VAL A 34 -1.06 -21.64 5.37
C VAL A 34 -0.86 -21.98 6.84
N VAL A 35 0.38 -22.20 7.29
CA VAL A 35 0.70 -22.50 8.69
C VAL A 35 0.20 -21.39 9.63
N GLY A 36 0.45 -20.14 9.29
CA GLY A 36 0.00 -19.01 10.11
C GLY A 36 -1.53 -18.86 10.12
N VAL A 37 -2.20 -19.09 8.98
CA VAL A 37 -3.66 -19.08 8.89
C VAL A 37 -4.29 -20.16 9.77
N GLU A 38 -3.77 -21.38 9.75
CA GLU A 38 -4.31 -22.44 10.60
C GLU A 38 -4.17 -22.11 12.10
N GLN A 39 -3.07 -21.48 12.50
CA GLN A 39 -2.89 -21.00 13.89
C GLN A 39 -3.91 -19.94 14.28
N ILE A 40 -4.20 -19.00 13.39
CA ILE A 40 -5.21 -17.96 13.65
C ILE A 40 -6.59 -18.61 13.76
N LEU A 41 -6.95 -19.48 12.80
CA LEU A 41 -8.25 -20.15 12.78
C LEU A 41 -8.48 -21.03 14.02
N ALA A 42 -7.44 -21.67 14.55
CA ALA A 42 -7.53 -22.48 15.76
C ALA A 42 -7.92 -21.69 17.02
N THR A 43 -7.82 -20.35 16.99
CA THR A 43 -8.21 -19.48 18.11
C THR A 43 -9.64 -18.95 18.02
N GLN A 44 -10.35 -19.21 16.92
CA GLN A 44 -11.70 -18.70 16.76
C GLN A 44 -12.70 -19.52 17.58
N ARG A 45 -13.49 -18.83 18.39
CA ARG A 45 -14.59 -19.39 19.18
C ARG A 45 -15.89 -19.41 18.37
N ASP A 46 -16.88 -20.16 18.83
CA ASP A 46 -18.18 -20.29 18.15
C ASP A 46 -18.95 -18.96 17.99
N ASP A 47 -18.74 -18.03 18.92
CA ASP A 47 -19.31 -16.68 18.91
C ASP A 47 -18.61 -15.71 17.92
N GLY A 48 -17.57 -16.19 17.22
CA GLY A 48 -16.81 -15.45 16.22
C GLY A 48 -15.58 -14.71 16.75
N VAL A 49 -15.35 -14.68 18.07
CA VAL A 49 -14.17 -14.03 18.68
C VAL A 49 -12.90 -14.82 18.37
N PHE A 50 -11.81 -14.10 18.07
CA PHE A 50 -10.47 -14.70 18.03
C PHE A 50 -9.73 -14.45 19.35
N ALA A 51 -9.50 -15.52 20.11
CA ALA A 51 -8.76 -15.48 21.38
C ALA A 51 -7.24 -15.52 21.11
N LEU A 52 -6.69 -14.45 20.53
CA LEU A 52 -5.27 -14.42 20.17
C LEU A 52 -4.35 -14.33 21.39
N SER A 53 -4.79 -13.71 22.49
CA SER A 53 -3.99 -13.54 23.72
C SER A 53 -4.48 -14.45 24.85
N GLU A 54 -3.57 -15.09 25.57
CA GLU A 54 -3.84 -15.89 26.78
C GLU A 54 -3.67 -15.07 28.08
N ASN A 55 -3.08 -13.86 28.00
CA ASN A 55 -2.80 -13.03 29.17
C ASN A 55 -3.94 -12.06 29.50
N HIS A 56 -4.47 -12.19 30.72
CA HIS A 56 -5.63 -11.47 31.28
C HIS A 56 -5.45 -9.98 31.63
N MET A 57 -4.30 -9.34 31.36
CA MET A 57 -4.05 -8.00 31.91
C MET A 57 -4.72 -6.83 31.16
N ASP A 58 -5.53 -7.10 30.14
CA ASP A 58 -6.52 -6.17 29.54
C ASP A 58 -7.07 -6.88 28.29
N ASP A 59 -8.12 -7.71 28.40
CA ASP A 59 -8.62 -8.45 27.23
C ASP A 59 -9.14 -7.51 26.13
N TYR A 60 -8.59 -7.64 24.91
CA TYR A 60 -8.98 -6.91 23.69
C TYR A 60 -9.79 -7.83 22.75
N PRO A 61 -10.95 -8.39 23.14
CA PRO A 61 -11.66 -9.38 22.31
C PRO A 61 -12.00 -8.85 20.92
N LEU A 62 -12.43 -7.58 20.80
CA LEU A 62 -12.72 -6.99 19.50
C LEU A 62 -11.45 -6.61 18.75
N GLY A 63 -10.42 -6.10 19.44
CA GLY A 63 -9.13 -5.79 18.85
C GLY A 63 -8.41 -7.02 18.27
N ASN A 64 -8.37 -8.12 19.01
CA ASN A 64 -7.82 -9.41 18.58
C ASN A 64 -8.60 -9.98 17.39
N THR A 65 -9.93 -9.90 17.44
CA THR A 65 -10.79 -10.27 16.31
C THR A 65 -10.49 -9.41 15.08
N GLY A 66 -10.32 -8.10 15.24
CA GLY A 66 -9.94 -7.19 14.16
C GLY A 66 -8.58 -7.52 13.54
N LEU A 67 -7.57 -7.84 14.38
CA LEU A 67 -6.25 -8.27 13.93
C LEU A 67 -6.30 -9.59 13.14
N ALA A 68 -7.00 -10.60 13.67
CA ALA A 68 -7.16 -11.89 13.01
C ALA A 68 -7.90 -11.76 11.68
N VAL A 69 -9.04 -11.07 11.67
CA VAL A 69 -9.83 -10.83 10.45
C VAL A 69 -8.99 -10.13 9.39
N MET A 70 -8.22 -9.10 9.76
CA MET A 70 -7.35 -8.39 8.83
C MET A 70 -6.30 -9.34 8.23
N ALA A 71 -5.65 -10.17 9.04
CA ALA A 71 -4.68 -11.16 8.56
C ALA A 71 -5.29 -12.18 7.59
N LEU A 72 -6.46 -12.72 7.95
CA LEU A 72 -7.19 -13.68 7.14
C LEU A 72 -7.68 -13.07 5.81
N GLU A 73 -8.14 -11.82 5.81
CA GLU A 73 -8.55 -11.09 4.60
C GLU A 73 -7.39 -10.92 3.60
N TYR A 74 -6.19 -10.60 4.08
CA TYR A 74 -5.01 -10.55 3.22
C TYR A 74 -4.56 -11.92 2.74
N ALA A 75 -4.66 -12.96 3.57
CA ALA A 75 -4.26 -14.32 3.21
C ALA A 75 -5.20 -14.98 2.18
N ARG A 76 -6.51 -14.70 2.27
CA ARG A 76 -7.58 -15.42 1.54
C ARG A 76 -7.37 -15.54 0.02
N PRO A 77 -6.87 -14.53 -0.72
CA PRO A 77 -6.56 -14.67 -2.15
C PRO A 77 -5.46 -15.70 -2.47
N HIS A 78 -4.63 -16.06 -1.48
CA HIS A 78 -3.52 -17.00 -1.63
C HIS A 78 -3.85 -18.41 -1.15
N LEU A 79 -5.06 -18.64 -0.61
CA LEU A 79 -5.53 -19.93 -0.13
C LEU A 79 -6.38 -20.65 -1.18
N THR A 80 -6.39 -21.97 -1.13
CA THR A 80 -7.21 -22.83 -2.02
C THR A 80 -8.04 -23.83 -1.22
N GLY A 81 -8.97 -24.51 -1.89
CA GLY A 81 -9.74 -25.62 -1.31
C GLY A 81 -10.54 -25.26 -0.06
N GLN A 82 -10.68 -26.23 0.84
CA GLN A 82 -11.44 -26.11 2.09
C GLN A 82 -10.90 -25.03 3.03
N LEU A 83 -9.58 -24.83 3.08
CA LEU A 83 -8.98 -23.81 3.93
C LEU A 83 -9.44 -22.42 3.53
N ARG A 84 -9.51 -22.12 2.23
CA ARG A 84 -10.05 -20.83 1.73
C ARG A 84 -11.50 -20.60 2.16
N VAL A 85 -12.33 -21.64 2.11
CA VAL A 85 -13.75 -21.58 2.51
C VAL A 85 -13.88 -21.33 4.02
N ARG A 86 -13.18 -22.13 4.84
CA ARG A 86 -13.14 -21.95 6.30
C ARG A 86 -12.66 -20.56 6.69
N THR A 87 -11.62 -20.05 6.01
CA THR A 87 -11.12 -18.68 6.22
C THR A 87 -12.18 -17.63 5.91
N PHE A 88 -12.94 -17.78 4.81
CA PHE A 88 -14.03 -16.88 4.46
C PHE A 88 -15.16 -16.88 5.51
N GLU A 89 -15.56 -18.05 5.99
CA GLU A 89 -16.56 -18.17 7.05
C GLU A 89 -16.08 -17.55 8.37
N ALA A 90 -14.81 -17.78 8.72
CA ALA A 90 -14.18 -17.23 9.92
C ALA A 90 -14.15 -15.69 9.88
N ILE A 91 -13.79 -15.10 8.73
CA ILE A 91 -13.84 -13.64 8.51
C ILE A 91 -15.26 -13.12 8.73
N ARG A 92 -16.28 -13.77 8.12
CA ARG A 92 -17.67 -13.36 8.27
C ARG A 92 -18.15 -13.42 9.72
N LYS A 93 -17.81 -14.46 10.47
CA LYS A 93 -18.13 -14.59 11.90
C LYS A 93 -17.46 -13.47 12.72
N GLY A 94 -16.17 -13.22 12.51
CA GLY A 94 -15.43 -12.19 13.23
C GLY A 94 -15.95 -10.77 12.95
N ILE A 95 -16.21 -10.44 11.67
CA ILE A 95 -16.85 -9.17 11.28
C ILE A 95 -18.25 -9.05 11.86
N GLY A 96 -19.04 -10.13 11.83
CA GLY A 96 -20.37 -10.18 12.45
C GLY A 96 -20.32 -9.87 13.94
N HIS A 97 -19.39 -10.49 14.66
CA HIS A 97 -19.15 -10.24 16.08
C HIS A 97 -18.79 -8.78 16.35
N ILE A 98 -17.78 -8.23 15.64
CA ILE A 98 -17.38 -6.81 15.76
C ILE A 98 -18.58 -5.87 15.54
N ALA A 99 -19.40 -6.14 14.53
CA ALA A 99 -20.51 -5.26 14.15
C ALA A 99 -21.70 -5.32 15.13
N GLN A 100 -21.82 -6.39 15.91
CA GLN A 100 -22.93 -6.62 16.84
C GLN A 100 -22.63 -6.19 18.29
N HIS A 101 -21.36 -5.92 18.62
CA HIS A 101 -20.95 -5.55 19.97
C HIS A 101 -20.67 -4.06 20.12
N PRO A 102 -20.84 -3.50 21.33
CA PRO A 102 -20.44 -2.12 21.62
C PRO A 102 -18.96 -1.86 21.31
N PRO A 103 -18.59 -0.65 20.84
CA PRO A 103 -17.20 -0.34 20.54
C PRO A 103 -16.26 -0.50 21.73
N GLU A 104 -15.23 -1.34 21.57
CA GLU A 104 -14.15 -1.50 22.54
C GLU A 104 -13.30 -0.22 22.66
N GLN A 105 -13.21 0.35 23.86
CA GLN A 105 -12.59 1.65 24.17
C GLN A 105 -11.06 1.61 24.23
N ARG A 106 -10.44 1.00 23.21
CA ARG A 106 -9.00 0.76 23.16
C ARG A 106 -8.40 1.24 21.83
N THR A 107 -7.24 1.90 21.90
CA THR A 107 -6.58 2.49 20.72
C THR A 107 -6.19 1.45 19.68
N TYR A 108 -5.54 0.35 20.10
CA TYR A 108 -5.22 -0.77 19.20
C TYR A 108 -6.47 -1.31 18.51
N SER A 109 -7.53 -1.56 19.28
CA SER A 109 -8.79 -2.10 18.76
C SER A 109 -9.41 -1.16 17.75
N ALA A 110 -9.53 0.13 18.05
CA ALA A 110 -10.07 1.10 17.12
C ALA A 110 -9.27 1.13 15.81
N GLY A 111 -7.94 1.20 15.89
CA GLY A 111 -7.07 1.20 14.71
C GLY A 111 -7.21 -0.06 13.85
N LEU A 112 -7.13 -1.23 14.49
CA LEU A 112 -7.21 -2.54 13.83
C LEU A 112 -8.60 -2.80 13.22
N ILE A 113 -9.66 -2.50 13.98
CA ILE A 113 -11.05 -2.71 13.53
C ILE A 113 -11.37 -1.78 12.36
N ILE A 114 -10.95 -0.51 12.39
CA ILE A 114 -11.14 0.37 11.23
C ILE A 114 -10.47 -0.23 9.99
N CYS A 115 -9.21 -0.68 10.09
CA CYS A 115 -8.50 -1.31 8.97
C CYS A 115 -9.21 -2.58 8.46
N ALA A 116 -9.68 -3.44 9.36
CA ALA A 116 -10.39 -4.67 9.02
C ALA A 116 -11.73 -4.40 8.31
N LEU A 117 -12.55 -3.49 8.85
CA LEU A 117 -13.83 -3.10 8.27
C LEU A 117 -13.67 -2.39 6.91
N TYR A 118 -12.64 -1.55 6.79
CA TYR A 118 -12.28 -0.89 5.55
C TYR A 118 -11.88 -1.91 4.46
N LYS A 119 -11.12 -2.94 4.84
CA LYS A 119 -10.70 -4.01 3.91
C LYS A 119 -11.87 -4.86 3.44
N GLU A 120 -12.75 -5.24 4.36
CA GLU A 120 -13.90 -6.10 4.10
C GLU A 120 -14.92 -5.41 3.19
N ASN A 121 -15.50 -4.29 3.65
CA ASN A 121 -16.48 -3.53 2.89
C ASN A 121 -16.62 -2.09 3.43
N PRO A 122 -15.87 -1.13 2.87
CA PRO A 122 -15.78 0.21 3.42
C PRO A 122 -17.11 0.96 3.37
N GLU A 123 -17.94 0.74 2.35
CA GLU A 123 -19.24 1.39 2.22
C GLU A 123 -20.26 0.83 3.22
N ARG A 124 -20.31 -0.50 3.39
CA ARG A 124 -21.22 -1.15 4.35
C ARG A 124 -20.92 -0.73 5.78
N TYR A 125 -19.64 -0.65 6.15
CA TYR A 125 -19.22 -0.39 7.54
C TYR A 125 -18.82 1.06 7.81
N LYS A 126 -19.05 1.98 6.87
CA LYS A 126 -18.69 3.40 6.98
C LYS A 126 -19.12 4.07 8.28
N LYS A 127 -20.32 3.76 8.77
CA LYS A 127 -20.83 4.31 10.05
C LYS A 127 -20.01 3.81 11.25
N LEU A 128 -19.74 2.51 11.31
CA LEU A 128 -18.95 1.90 12.38
C LEU A 128 -17.49 2.38 12.36
N ILE A 129 -16.89 2.49 11.18
CA ILE A 129 -15.58 3.12 10.99
C ILE A 129 -15.59 4.54 11.55
N GLY A 130 -16.65 5.32 11.25
CA GLY A 130 -16.81 6.67 11.78
C GLY A 130 -16.91 6.75 13.31
N TYR A 131 -17.52 5.76 13.97
CA TYR A 131 -17.58 5.71 15.43
C TYR A 131 -16.21 5.52 16.06
N TYR A 132 -15.43 4.54 15.58
CA TYR A 132 -14.06 4.33 16.06
C TYR A 132 -13.15 5.52 15.73
N ALA A 133 -13.32 6.14 14.55
CA ALA A 133 -12.57 7.34 14.19
C ALA A 133 -12.89 8.51 15.12
N ALA A 134 -14.15 8.69 15.51
CA ALA A 134 -14.54 9.70 16.50
C ALA A 134 -13.92 9.44 17.87
N MET A 135 -13.88 8.18 18.33
CA MET A 135 -13.20 7.80 19.57
C MET A 135 -11.72 8.16 19.55
N LEU A 136 -11.02 7.87 18.45
CA LEU A 136 -9.62 8.24 18.25
C LEU A 136 -9.44 9.77 18.28
N ILE A 137 -10.26 10.53 17.56
CA ILE A 137 -10.18 12.00 17.52
C ILE A 137 -10.38 12.60 18.92
N LEU A 138 -11.38 12.13 19.66
CA LEU A 138 -11.70 12.64 21.00
C LEU A 138 -10.61 12.33 22.03
N SER A 139 -9.83 11.28 21.81
CA SER A 139 -8.89 10.76 22.81
C SER A 139 -7.43 11.17 22.54
N GLN A 140 -7.16 11.88 21.44
CA GLN A 140 -5.81 12.38 21.17
C GLN A 140 -5.39 13.36 22.26
N HIS A 141 -4.18 13.18 22.79
CA HIS A 141 -3.62 14.10 23.77
C HIS A 141 -3.49 15.52 23.24
N GLY A 142 -4.04 16.47 23.99
CA GLY A 142 -4.00 17.89 23.68
C GLY A 142 -2.72 18.58 24.17
N PRO A 143 -2.60 19.90 23.94
CA PRO A 143 -1.47 20.70 24.41
C PRO A 143 -1.27 20.68 25.94
N ASP A 144 -2.33 20.42 26.69
CA ASP A 144 -2.33 20.24 28.15
C ASP A 144 -1.45 19.06 28.62
N LYS A 145 -1.14 18.11 27.72
CA LYS A 145 -0.27 16.95 28.00
C LYS A 145 1.20 17.18 27.63
N GLY A 146 1.60 18.42 27.35
CA GLY A 146 3.00 18.80 27.15
C GLY A 146 3.67 18.04 26.00
N GLU A 147 4.77 17.34 26.29
CA GLU A 147 5.55 16.57 25.31
C GLU A 147 4.76 15.43 24.64
N MET A 148 3.69 14.95 25.29
CA MET A 148 2.83 13.88 24.79
C MET A 148 1.70 14.40 23.89
N CYS A 149 1.59 15.71 23.68
CA CYS A 149 0.62 16.31 22.77
C CYS A 149 0.74 15.68 21.37
N GLY A 150 -0.38 15.15 20.85
CA GLY A 150 -0.42 14.48 19.55
C GLY A 150 -0.24 12.97 19.58
N GLU A 151 0.01 12.37 20.75
CA GLU A 151 0.04 10.92 20.95
C GLU A 151 -1.31 10.37 21.46
N TRP A 152 -1.40 9.05 21.48
CA TRP A 152 -2.47 8.28 22.13
C TRP A 152 -1.89 7.34 23.18
N GLY A 153 -2.63 7.14 24.27
CA GLY A 153 -2.47 6.02 25.19
C GLY A 153 -3.29 4.80 24.76
N TYR A 154 -3.57 3.90 25.69
CA TYR A 154 -4.31 2.67 25.43
C TYR A 154 -5.83 2.86 25.47
N ARG A 155 -6.34 3.73 26.35
CA ARG A 155 -7.78 3.92 26.59
C ARG A 155 -8.36 5.07 25.75
N LEU A 156 -9.59 4.88 25.27
CA LEU A 156 -10.34 5.85 24.47
C LEU A 156 -11.62 6.32 25.16
N LEU A 157 -12.00 7.56 24.89
CA LEU A 157 -13.31 8.12 25.23
C LEU A 157 -14.38 7.64 24.25
N LEU A 158 -15.60 7.45 24.75
CA LEU A 158 -16.78 7.28 23.88
C LEU A 158 -17.35 8.63 23.43
N PRO A 159 -17.79 8.75 22.17
CA PRO A 159 -18.49 9.94 21.69
C PRO A 159 -19.76 10.25 22.50
N PRO A 160 -20.15 11.53 22.62
CA PRO A 160 -21.46 11.90 23.16
C PRO A 160 -22.59 11.14 22.43
N GLY A 161 -23.52 10.55 23.18
CA GLY A 161 -24.64 9.76 22.64
C GLY A 161 -24.43 8.24 22.56
N LEU A 162 -23.19 7.76 22.70
CA LEU A 162 -22.88 6.32 22.88
C LEU A 162 -22.51 5.96 24.32
N GLN A 163 -22.60 6.94 25.24
CA GLN A 163 -22.31 6.78 26.65
C GLN A 163 -23.51 6.13 27.35
N ARG A 164 -23.36 4.89 27.82
CA ARG A 164 -24.31 4.22 28.74
C ARG A 164 -23.84 4.23 30.20
N GLY A 165 -22.77 4.99 30.51
CA GLY A 165 -22.10 5.06 31.81
C GLY A 165 -21.06 6.19 31.86
N PRO A 166 -20.12 6.20 32.84
CA PRO A 166 -19.05 7.20 32.92
C PRO A 166 -18.31 7.33 31.58
N ARG A 167 -17.83 8.53 31.22
CA ARG A 167 -17.22 8.84 29.90
C ARG A 167 -16.01 7.98 29.50
N GLY A 168 -15.55 7.09 30.38
CA GLY A 168 -14.24 6.46 30.32
C GLY A 168 -13.14 7.47 30.71
N THR A 169 -11.93 6.97 30.85
CA THR A 169 -10.74 7.78 31.12
C THR A 169 -9.73 7.57 30.01
N VAL A 170 -9.03 8.62 29.61
CA VAL A 170 -7.80 8.48 28.81
C VAL A 170 -6.60 8.33 29.73
N ASP A 171 -5.57 7.67 29.25
CA ASP A 171 -4.30 7.60 29.96
C ASP A 171 -3.67 9.00 30.07
N ASN A 172 -2.97 9.24 31.18
CA ASN A 172 -2.16 10.45 31.35
C ASN A 172 -0.85 10.42 30.55
N TRP A 173 -0.63 9.37 29.78
CA TRP A 173 0.57 9.14 28.97
C TRP A 173 0.21 8.62 27.58
N GLY A 174 1.11 8.85 26.62
CA GLY A 174 1.02 8.35 25.25
C GLY A 174 2.24 7.51 24.88
N ASP A 175 2.15 6.81 23.74
CA ASP A 175 3.28 6.15 23.13
C ASP A 175 3.15 6.06 21.60
N LYS A 176 4.28 5.82 20.92
CA LYS A 176 4.35 5.82 19.45
C LYS A 176 3.72 4.59 18.81
N SER A 177 3.57 3.50 19.56
CA SER A 177 2.92 2.29 19.05
C SER A 177 1.41 2.49 18.95
N ASN A 178 0.75 2.93 20.03
CA ASN A 178 -0.65 3.33 20.02
C ASN A 178 -0.90 4.45 19.00
N THR A 179 -0.03 5.46 18.96
CA THR A 179 -0.13 6.57 18.01
C THR A 179 -0.08 6.08 16.56
N GLN A 180 0.77 5.10 16.23
CA GLN A 180 0.78 4.49 14.90
C GLN A 180 -0.56 3.85 14.53
N PHE A 181 -1.14 3.03 15.41
CA PHE A 181 -2.43 2.38 15.13
C PHE A 181 -3.58 3.38 15.03
N ALA A 182 -3.58 4.41 15.87
CA ALA A 182 -4.53 5.51 15.79
C ALA A 182 -4.44 6.21 14.42
N LEU A 183 -3.24 6.59 13.98
CA LEU A 183 -3.04 7.28 12.71
C LEU A 183 -3.37 6.41 11.49
N LEU A 184 -3.06 5.11 11.52
CA LEU A 184 -3.47 4.16 10.47
C LEU A 184 -4.99 4.03 10.40
N GLY A 185 -5.67 3.87 11.54
CA GLY A 185 -7.13 3.82 11.60
C GLY A 185 -7.76 5.11 11.08
N LEU A 186 -7.27 6.27 11.52
CA LEU A 186 -7.71 7.57 11.02
C LEU A 186 -7.46 7.73 9.51
N TYR A 187 -6.33 7.23 9.00
CA TYR A 187 -6.03 7.28 7.58
C TYR A 187 -7.07 6.50 6.74
N HIS A 188 -7.39 5.27 7.14
CA HIS A 188 -8.43 4.46 6.48
C HIS A 188 -9.84 5.05 6.67
N ALA A 189 -10.15 5.62 7.83
CA ALA A 189 -11.41 6.34 8.05
C ALA A 189 -11.55 7.55 7.10
N ASN A 190 -10.45 8.27 6.85
CA ASN A 190 -10.48 9.37 5.90
C ASN A 190 -10.78 8.90 4.47
N ARG A 191 -10.23 7.74 4.06
CA ARG A 191 -10.44 7.17 2.73
C ARG A 191 -11.89 6.74 2.48
N VAL A 192 -12.64 6.33 3.51
CA VAL A 192 -14.11 6.10 3.39
C VAL A 192 -14.92 7.40 3.42
N GLY A 193 -14.27 8.55 3.49
CA GLY A 193 -14.87 9.88 3.47
C GLY A 193 -15.16 10.50 4.83
N PHE A 194 -14.72 9.88 5.94
CA PHE A 194 -14.85 10.47 7.27
C PHE A 194 -13.92 11.70 7.39
N GLN A 195 -14.48 12.82 7.84
CA GLN A 195 -13.71 14.06 7.92
C GLN A 195 -12.90 14.11 9.20
N ILE A 196 -11.59 14.22 9.06
CA ILE A 196 -10.67 14.27 10.21
C ILE A 196 -10.13 15.68 10.35
N PRO A 197 -10.29 16.33 11.52
CA PRO A 197 -9.78 17.67 11.71
C PRO A 197 -8.27 17.75 11.49
N LYS A 198 -7.81 18.74 10.71
CA LYS A 198 -6.37 18.91 10.39
C LYS A 198 -5.48 19.04 11.61
N HIS A 199 -6.00 19.56 12.73
CA HIS A 199 -5.21 19.70 13.95
C HIS A 199 -4.77 18.35 14.53
N ILE A 200 -5.52 17.27 14.27
CA ILE A 200 -5.16 15.91 14.73
C ILE A 200 -3.85 15.47 14.08
N TRP A 201 -3.77 15.53 12.74
CA TRP A 201 -2.55 15.26 11.99
C TRP A 201 -1.40 16.19 12.35
N ARG A 202 -1.71 17.48 12.56
CA ARG A 202 -0.70 18.50 12.87
C ARG A 202 -0.03 18.24 14.23
N ARG A 203 -0.79 17.90 15.27
CA ARG A 203 -0.25 17.59 16.59
C ARG A 203 0.69 16.38 16.52
N SER A 204 0.28 15.30 15.88
CA SER A 204 1.15 14.11 15.73
C SER A 204 2.40 14.41 14.89
N ARG A 205 2.28 15.18 13.80
CA ARG A 205 3.45 15.63 13.04
C ARG A 205 4.44 16.41 13.93
N GLU A 206 3.94 17.39 14.67
CA GLU A 206 4.76 18.22 15.57
C GLU A 206 5.42 17.37 16.66
N HIS A 207 4.71 16.38 17.20
CA HIS A 207 5.27 15.41 18.15
C HIS A 207 6.46 14.65 17.55
N TYR A 208 6.27 13.99 16.40
CA TYR A 208 7.34 13.18 15.79
C TYR A 208 8.56 14.01 15.40
N LEU A 209 8.36 15.26 14.95
CA LEU A 209 9.46 16.17 14.64
C LEU A 209 10.27 16.55 15.88
N LYS A 210 9.62 16.74 17.03
CA LYS A 210 10.30 17.07 18.29
C LYS A 210 10.96 15.86 18.96
N ALA A 211 10.36 14.68 18.79
CA ALA A 211 10.79 13.46 19.45
C ALA A 211 11.86 12.66 18.67
N GLN A 212 12.30 13.12 17.50
CA GLN A 212 13.35 12.46 16.73
C GLN A 212 14.72 12.71 17.36
N PHE A 213 15.50 11.64 17.52
CA PHE A 213 16.88 11.73 18.00
C PHE A 213 17.81 12.28 16.92
N MET A 214 19.00 12.76 17.33
CA MET A 214 20.01 13.34 16.43
C MET A 214 20.51 12.34 15.38
N ASP A 215 20.48 11.04 15.68
CA ASP A 215 20.84 9.95 14.76
C ASP A 215 19.72 9.64 13.74
N GLY A 216 18.53 10.24 13.89
CA GLY A 216 17.37 10.02 13.03
C GLY A 216 16.37 8.99 13.56
N GLY A 217 16.66 8.31 14.66
CA GLY A 217 15.79 7.28 15.24
C GLY A 217 14.69 7.81 16.16
N TRP A 218 13.77 6.93 16.56
CA TRP A 218 12.78 7.20 17.59
C TRP A 218 12.74 6.06 18.63
N GLY A 219 12.66 6.44 19.90
CA GLY A 219 12.35 5.52 21.01
C GLY A 219 10.86 5.26 21.17
N TYR A 220 10.44 4.58 22.24
CA TYR A 220 9.02 4.26 22.50
C TYR A 220 8.28 5.43 23.17
N ARG A 221 8.64 5.69 24.43
CA ARG A 221 8.27 6.86 25.22
C ARG A 221 9.43 7.20 26.16
N PRO A 222 9.67 8.49 26.47
CA PRO A 222 10.88 8.92 27.18
C PRO A 222 11.12 8.19 28.51
N GLN A 223 10.06 7.86 29.24
CA GLN A 223 10.15 7.29 30.60
C GLN A 223 10.34 5.77 30.64
N LEU A 224 10.22 5.03 29.53
CA LEU A 224 10.26 3.57 29.55
C LEU A 224 11.33 2.96 28.64
N ARG A 225 11.42 3.43 27.39
CA ARG A 225 12.47 3.04 26.45
C ARG A 225 12.85 4.28 25.66
N PRO A 226 13.76 5.11 26.21
CA PRO A 226 14.13 6.37 25.61
C PRO A 226 14.94 6.16 24.32
N ASP A 227 15.78 5.12 24.26
CA ASP A 227 16.69 4.92 23.14
C ASP A 227 15.98 4.54 21.83
N PRO A 228 16.50 5.02 20.68
CA PRO A 228 15.94 4.68 19.38
C PRO A 228 16.11 3.19 19.05
N TYR A 229 15.06 2.58 18.50
CA TYR A 229 15.10 1.19 18.05
C TYR A 229 14.19 0.94 16.85
N ALA A 230 14.43 -0.16 16.12
CA ALA A 230 13.88 -0.39 14.79
C ALA A 230 12.36 -0.26 14.71
N ASN A 231 11.61 -0.95 15.57
CA ASN A 231 10.14 -0.95 15.49
C ASN A 231 9.56 0.47 15.64
N MET A 232 10.11 1.28 16.54
CA MET A 232 9.63 2.66 16.73
C MET A 232 10.15 3.63 15.68
N THR A 233 11.38 3.45 15.18
CA THR A 233 11.87 4.25 14.06
C THR A 233 11.03 4.01 12.80
N ILE A 234 10.72 2.74 12.49
CA ILE A 234 9.87 2.38 11.34
C ILE A 234 8.46 2.96 11.51
N ALA A 235 7.81 2.70 12.65
CA ALA A 235 6.47 3.17 12.96
C ALA A 235 6.35 4.69 12.91
N SER A 236 7.34 5.40 13.47
CA SER A 236 7.38 6.87 13.50
C SER A 236 7.63 7.46 12.12
N THR A 237 8.50 6.84 11.30
CA THR A 237 8.76 7.27 9.93
C THR A 237 7.49 7.20 9.07
N ILE A 238 6.76 6.10 9.18
CA ILE A 238 5.46 5.91 8.48
C ILE A 238 4.43 6.94 8.97
N SER A 239 4.28 7.04 10.29
CA SER A 239 3.29 7.92 10.93
C SER A 239 3.52 9.39 10.56
N LEU A 240 4.79 9.83 10.56
CA LEU A 240 5.17 11.16 10.12
C LEU A 240 4.90 11.38 8.63
N ASN A 241 5.21 10.40 7.78
CA ASN A 241 4.92 10.47 6.34
C ASN A 241 3.41 10.59 6.07
N LEU A 242 2.57 9.82 6.77
CA LEU A 242 1.12 9.92 6.69
C LEU A 242 0.62 11.28 7.17
N CYS A 243 1.15 11.81 8.27
CA CYS A 243 0.78 13.15 8.71
C CYS A 243 1.15 14.23 7.69
N ASN A 244 2.32 14.11 7.03
CA ASN A 244 2.73 15.03 5.96
C ASN A 244 1.77 14.96 4.76
N GLU A 245 1.38 13.75 4.37
CA GLU A 245 0.41 13.50 3.31
C GLU A 245 -0.96 14.12 3.63
N MET A 246 -1.49 13.86 4.83
CA MET A 246 -2.80 14.35 5.25
C MET A 246 -2.84 15.87 5.46
N LEU A 247 -1.67 16.50 5.63
CA LEU A 247 -1.51 17.95 5.78
C LEU A 247 -1.11 18.65 4.48
N LEU A 248 -1.03 17.93 3.35
CA LEU A 248 -0.76 18.54 2.05
C LEU A 248 -1.70 19.72 1.81
N LYS A 249 -1.09 20.88 1.55
CA LYS A 249 -1.85 22.06 1.15
C LYS A 249 -2.45 21.78 -0.21
N LYS A 250 -3.77 21.97 -0.33
CA LYS A 250 -4.49 21.90 -1.62
C LYS A 250 -4.21 23.12 -2.53
N GLU A 251 -3.23 23.96 -2.17
CA GLU A 251 -2.87 25.16 -2.93
C GLU A 251 -2.26 24.80 -4.29
N VAL A 252 -2.43 25.72 -5.25
CA VAL A 252 -2.40 25.44 -6.69
C VAL A 252 -0.99 25.42 -7.30
N GLN A 253 0.07 25.44 -6.49
CA GLN A 253 1.42 25.63 -7.03
C GLN A 253 1.99 24.33 -7.62
N CYS A 254 2.42 24.41 -8.88
CA CYS A 254 3.19 23.37 -9.58
C CYS A 254 4.63 23.30 -9.08
N LYS A 255 4.78 23.14 -7.77
CA LYS A 255 6.06 23.01 -7.07
C LYS A 255 6.01 21.75 -6.21
N PRO A 256 7.06 20.91 -6.22
CA PRO A 256 7.15 19.78 -5.32
C PRO A 256 6.99 20.24 -3.87
N PRO A 257 6.26 19.48 -3.02
CA PRO A 257 6.29 19.76 -1.58
C PRO A 257 7.72 19.58 -1.06
N PRO A 258 8.13 20.35 -0.04
CA PRO A 258 9.44 20.17 0.58
C PRO A 258 9.54 18.74 1.12
N ARG A 259 10.70 18.11 0.89
CA ARG A 259 10.97 16.80 1.48
C ARG A 259 11.12 16.93 2.98
N SER A 260 10.60 15.93 3.71
CA SER A 260 10.73 15.90 5.15
C SER A 260 12.10 15.33 5.52
N LYS A 261 13.04 16.19 5.93
CA LYS A 261 14.36 15.77 6.43
C LYS A 261 14.23 14.73 7.55
N ALA A 262 13.24 14.86 8.42
CA ALA A 262 12.98 13.89 9.49
C ALA A 262 12.60 12.51 8.94
N VAL A 263 11.75 12.43 7.91
CA VAL A 263 11.44 11.15 7.24
C VAL A 263 12.68 10.56 6.56
N GLU A 264 13.49 11.40 5.89
CA GLU A 264 14.74 10.96 5.25
C GLU A 264 15.76 10.44 6.28
N ASN A 265 15.91 11.13 7.42
CA ASN A 265 16.74 10.70 8.53
C ASN A 265 16.25 9.37 9.13
N GLY A 266 14.94 9.18 9.25
CA GLY A 266 14.36 7.91 9.70
C GLY A 266 14.67 6.75 8.76
N LEU A 267 14.50 6.98 7.45
CA LEU A 267 14.88 5.99 6.42
C LEU A 267 16.38 5.68 6.46
N LYS A 268 17.22 6.70 6.65
CA LYS A 268 18.67 6.53 6.78
C LYS A 268 19.01 5.69 8.02
N TRP A 269 18.41 6.00 9.17
CA TRP A 269 18.61 5.24 10.40
C TRP A 269 18.25 3.76 10.20
N ILE A 270 17.13 3.47 9.53
CA ILE A 270 16.70 2.08 9.25
C ILE A 270 17.71 1.37 8.34
N ALA A 271 18.19 2.05 7.29
CA ALA A 271 19.21 1.51 6.40
C ALA A 271 20.53 1.23 7.13
N ASP A 272 21.03 2.19 7.91
CA ASP A 272 22.29 2.05 8.65
C ASP A 272 22.23 0.95 9.74
N ASN A 273 21.04 0.65 10.27
CA ASN A 273 20.84 -0.34 11.33
C ASN A 273 20.39 -1.71 10.79
N TRP A 274 20.30 -1.92 9.47
CA TRP A 274 19.77 -3.16 8.89
C TRP A 274 20.56 -4.40 9.34
N GLU A 275 21.88 -4.37 9.15
CA GLU A 275 22.80 -5.48 9.42
C GLU A 275 23.02 -5.77 10.91
N THR A 276 22.48 -4.94 11.80
CA THR A 276 22.54 -5.20 13.25
C THR A 276 21.61 -6.34 13.68
N GLY A 277 20.80 -6.87 12.75
CA GLY A 277 19.77 -7.87 13.03
C GLY A 277 18.58 -7.32 13.82
N ARG A 278 18.52 -5.99 14.04
CA ARG A 278 17.44 -5.34 14.80
C ARG A 278 16.21 -5.04 13.94
N VAL A 279 16.40 -4.74 12.67
CA VAL A 279 15.31 -4.46 11.71
C VAL A 279 14.63 -5.76 11.31
N GLY A 280 13.30 -5.80 11.39
CA GLY A 280 12.53 -7.01 11.05
C GLY A 280 12.74 -8.18 12.01
N SER A 281 13.36 -7.96 13.18
CA SER A 281 13.71 -9.02 14.15
C SER A 281 12.52 -9.81 14.71
N ASP A 282 11.31 -9.29 14.59
CA ASP A 282 10.09 -9.89 15.09
C ASP A 282 8.88 -9.59 14.17
N THR A 283 7.78 -10.33 14.34
CA THR A 283 6.63 -10.21 13.42
C THR A 283 5.98 -8.83 13.45
N TYR A 284 6.03 -8.13 14.60
CA TYR A 284 5.52 -6.76 14.70
C TYR A 284 6.38 -5.76 13.92
N GLY A 285 7.70 -5.89 14.02
CA GLY A 285 8.66 -5.13 13.22
C GLY A 285 8.52 -5.40 11.74
N LEU A 286 8.29 -6.66 11.34
CA LEU A 286 7.99 -7.03 9.95
C LEU A 286 6.68 -6.38 9.47
N TYR A 287 5.62 -6.41 10.28
CA TYR A 287 4.37 -5.70 9.98
C TYR A 287 4.56 -4.19 9.80
N ALA A 288 5.42 -3.56 10.60
CA ALA A 288 5.76 -2.15 10.42
C ALA A 288 6.59 -1.94 9.14
N LEU A 289 7.56 -2.81 8.86
CA LEU A 289 8.43 -2.74 7.68
C LEU A 289 7.65 -2.89 6.37
N GLU A 290 6.67 -3.78 6.34
CA GLU A 290 5.72 -3.95 5.22
C GLU A 290 5.01 -2.64 4.88
N ARG A 291 4.47 -1.94 5.88
CA ARG A 291 3.84 -0.63 5.68
C ARG A 291 4.81 0.39 5.13
N LEU A 292 6.03 0.44 5.64
CA LEU A 292 7.05 1.36 5.16
C LEU A 292 7.32 1.11 3.67
N GLY A 293 7.55 -0.14 3.30
CA GLY A 293 7.79 -0.55 1.91
C GLY A 293 6.61 -0.18 0.99
N ILE A 294 5.39 -0.53 1.38
CA ILE A 294 4.21 -0.36 0.53
C ILE A 294 3.70 1.08 0.48
N ILE A 295 3.58 1.77 1.61
CA ILE A 295 3.08 3.15 1.67
C ILE A 295 4.05 4.11 0.96
N MET A 296 5.35 3.87 1.07
CA MET A 296 6.37 4.72 0.44
C MET A 296 6.81 4.22 -0.93
N GLY A 297 6.26 3.09 -1.40
CA GLY A 297 6.61 2.46 -2.67
C GLY A 297 8.09 2.08 -2.77
N ARG A 298 8.74 1.66 -1.70
CA ARG A 298 10.16 1.28 -1.69
C ARG A 298 10.27 -0.22 -1.93
N ALA A 299 10.93 -0.64 -3.01
CA ALA A 299 11.32 -2.04 -3.18
C ALA A 299 12.49 -2.42 -2.28
N ASN A 300 13.44 -1.49 -2.08
CA ASN A 300 14.62 -1.68 -1.24
C ASN A 300 14.75 -0.55 -0.20
N ILE A 301 15.34 -0.87 0.94
CA ILE A 301 15.73 0.08 1.99
C ILE A 301 17.19 -0.18 2.34
N GLY A 302 18.07 0.80 2.18
CA GLY A 302 19.50 0.61 2.44
C GLY A 302 20.19 -0.41 1.54
N GLY A 303 19.62 -0.74 0.37
CA GLY A 303 20.12 -1.81 -0.51
C GLY A 303 19.51 -3.19 -0.25
N HIS A 304 18.68 -3.32 0.79
CA HIS A 304 18.04 -4.58 1.17
C HIS A 304 16.64 -4.73 0.60
N ASP A 305 16.35 -5.91 0.04
CA ASP A 305 15.00 -6.33 -0.32
C ASP A 305 14.25 -6.70 0.96
N TRP A 306 13.56 -5.72 1.53
CA TRP A 306 12.89 -5.85 2.81
C TRP A 306 11.87 -7.00 2.85
N TYR A 307 11.27 -7.34 1.72
CA TYR A 307 10.27 -8.38 1.64
C TYR A 307 10.95 -9.75 1.62
N ASN A 308 11.92 -9.94 0.73
CA ASN A 308 12.66 -11.19 0.62
C ASN A 308 13.42 -11.51 1.93
N ASP A 309 14.05 -10.51 2.53
CA ASP A 309 14.76 -10.64 3.80
C ASP A 309 13.81 -11.03 4.94
N GLY A 310 12.68 -10.34 5.08
CA GLY A 310 11.67 -10.68 6.08
C GLY A 310 11.01 -12.04 5.83
N ALA A 311 10.80 -12.43 4.58
CA ALA A 311 10.22 -13.74 4.23
C ALA A 311 11.14 -14.89 4.67
N ARG A 312 12.47 -14.75 4.50
CA ARG A 312 13.47 -15.72 4.99
C ARG A 312 13.38 -15.96 6.50
N MET A 313 12.96 -14.95 7.26
CA MET A 313 12.79 -15.07 8.71
C MET A 313 11.55 -15.88 9.10
N LEU A 314 10.58 -16.03 8.21
CA LEU A 314 9.29 -16.66 8.50
C LEU A 314 9.15 -18.04 7.87
N VAL A 315 9.68 -18.26 6.66
CA VAL A 315 9.57 -19.55 5.97
C VAL A 315 10.29 -20.68 6.70
N GLY A 316 9.76 -21.90 6.56
CA GLY A 316 10.29 -23.10 7.24
C GLY A 316 10.06 -23.16 8.75
N ARG A 317 9.47 -22.12 9.36
CA ARG A 317 9.17 -22.09 10.79
C ARG A 317 7.73 -22.50 11.07
N ARG A 318 7.53 -23.29 12.12
CA ARG A 318 6.19 -23.69 12.59
C ARG A 318 5.57 -22.70 13.56
N ARG A 319 6.35 -21.81 14.19
CA ARG A 319 5.86 -20.75 15.07
C ARG A 319 6.74 -19.52 14.88
N TRP A 320 6.13 -18.35 14.95
CA TRP A 320 6.83 -17.06 14.92
C TRP A 320 6.69 -16.35 16.26
N GLY A 321 7.60 -15.41 16.53
CA GLY A 321 7.63 -14.65 17.76
C GLY A 321 7.50 -13.14 17.53
N SER A 322 7.01 -12.46 18.57
CA SER A 322 7.02 -11.01 18.71
C SER A 322 7.51 -10.67 20.12
N MET A 323 8.16 -9.52 20.28
CA MET A 323 8.69 -9.06 21.56
C MET A 323 7.64 -9.03 22.69
N PHE A 324 6.35 -8.88 22.36
CA PHE A 324 5.25 -8.81 23.34
C PHE A 324 3.98 -9.57 22.91
N GLY A 325 4.08 -10.46 21.91
CA GLY A 325 2.94 -11.16 21.34
C GLY A 325 2.91 -12.64 21.68
N THR A 326 1.71 -13.20 21.85
CA THR A 326 1.51 -14.66 21.85
C THR A 326 1.82 -15.25 20.46
N PRO A 327 1.98 -16.57 20.34
CA PRO A 327 2.16 -17.21 19.04
C PRO A 327 1.06 -16.86 18.01
N ALA A 328 -0.20 -16.72 18.45
CA ALA A 328 -1.31 -16.39 17.56
C ALA A 328 -1.30 -14.91 17.11
N VAL A 329 -0.91 -13.98 17.99
CA VAL A 329 -0.68 -12.58 17.60
C VAL A 329 0.47 -12.49 16.60
N SER A 330 1.55 -13.23 16.84
CA SER A 330 2.68 -13.33 15.90
C SER A 330 2.28 -13.96 14.56
N ALA A 331 1.43 -14.99 14.58
CA ALA A 331 0.85 -15.57 13.38
C ALA A 331 0.09 -14.53 12.56
N ALA A 332 -0.77 -13.73 13.18
CA ALA A 332 -1.52 -12.68 12.49
C ALA A 332 -0.60 -11.64 11.83
N PHE A 333 0.43 -11.16 12.54
CA PHE A 333 1.40 -10.21 11.96
C PHE A 333 2.24 -10.83 10.83
N GLY A 334 2.74 -12.05 11.02
CA GLY A 334 3.53 -12.77 10.01
C GLY A 334 2.72 -13.08 8.74
N VAL A 335 1.48 -13.54 8.89
CA VAL A 335 0.56 -13.78 7.76
C VAL A 335 0.32 -12.49 6.99
N MET A 336 0.06 -11.37 7.66
CA MET A 336 -0.13 -10.09 6.98
C MET A 336 1.10 -9.66 6.19
N PHE A 337 2.29 -9.78 6.78
CA PHE A 337 3.54 -9.45 6.11
C PHE A 337 3.72 -10.26 4.83
N LEU A 338 3.60 -11.59 4.92
CA LEU A 338 3.79 -12.49 3.78
C LEU A 338 2.71 -12.28 2.71
N ALA A 339 1.44 -12.24 3.11
CA ALA A 339 0.34 -12.12 2.15
C ALA A 339 0.37 -10.78 1.41
N ARG A 340 0.65 -9.66 2.11
CA ARG A 340 0.68 -8.34 1.47
C ARG A 340 1.88 -8.17 0.54
N GLY A 341 3.02 -8.78 0.81
CA GLY A 341 4.15 -8.74 -0.13
C GLY A 341 3.94 -9.57 -1.40
N LEU A 342 2.92 -10.44 -1.45
CA LEU A 342 2.50 -11.14 -2.66
C LEU A 342 1.50 -10.35 -3.51
N GLU A 343 1.04 -9.17 -3.08
CA GLU A 343 0.12 -8.38 -3.90
C GLU A 343 0.84 -7.86 -5.16
N PRO A 344 0.21 -7.95 -6.34
CA PRO A 344 0.82 -7.53 -7.59
C PRO A 344 1.15 -6.02 -7.62
N ILE A 345 2.40 -5.73 -7.99
CA ILE A 345 2.84 -4.37 -8.28
C ILE A 345 2.46 -4.03 -9.72
N VAL A 346 1.59 -3.04 -9.88
CA VAL A 346 0.99 -2.71 -11.18
C VAL A 346 1.61 -1.47 -11.85
N ILE A 347 2.25 -0.59 -11.08
CA ILE A 347 2.90 0.61 -11.60
C ILE A 347 4.27 0.80 -10.94
N ASN A 348 5.30 0.92 -11.78
CA ASN A 348 6.63 1.35 -11.41
C ASN A 348 6.77 2.86 -11.68
N LYS A 349 6.85 3.69 -10.65
CA LYS A 349 7.22 5.10 -10.80
C LYS A 349 8.74 5.19 -10.99
N LEU A 350 9.19 5.65 -12.15
CA LEU A 350 10.62 5.66 -12.46
C LEU A 350 11.33 6.83 -11.77
N GLN A 351 12.21 6.52 -10.83
CA GLN A 351 13.24 7.41 -10.31
C GLN A 351 14.39 7.48 -11.31
N ARG A 352 14.68 8.70 -11.80
CA ARG A 352 15.75 8.99 -12.75
C ARG A 352 17.01 9.45 -12.00
N ARG A 353 18.19 9.10 -12.53
CA ARG A 353 19.49 9.52 -11.99
C ARG A 353 19.63 11.04 -11.97
N ASP A 354 20.41 11.55 -11.02
CA ASP A 354 20.87 12.94 -10.95
C ASP A 354 19.77 14.02 -10.92
N THR A 355 18.52 13.64 -10.65
CA THR A 355 17.40 14.58 -10.62
C THR A 355 16.32 14.20 -9.63
N ASN A 356 15.63 15.21 -9.09
CA ASN A 356 14.42 15.06 -8.29
C ASN A 356 13.13 15.35 -9.08
N ASP A 357 13.26 15.70 -10.36
CA ASP A 357 12.15 16.09 -11.24
C ASP A 357 11.14 14.95 -11.47
N TRP A 358 11.56 13.70 -11.31
CA TRP A 358 10.67 12.54 -11.38
C TRP A 358 9.60 12.51 -10.28
N ASN A 359 9.83 13.23 -9.16
CA ASN A 359 8.97 13.20 -7.98
C ASN A 359 8.34 14.55 -7.63
N ASN A 360 8.05 15.38 -8.64
CA ASN A 360 7.37 16.67 -8.46
C ASN A 360 6.00 16.55 -7.76
N THR A 361 5.40 15.36 -7.80
CA THR A 361 4.11 15.03 -7.19
C THR A 361 4.23 13.70 -6.43
N PRO A 362 4.76 13.68 -5.18
CA PRO A 362 5.18 12.44 -4.52
C PRO A 362 4.11 11.35 -4.37
N TYR A 363 2.87 11.76 -4.07
CA TYR A 363 1.74 10.84 -3.83
C TYR A 363 0.87 10.54 -5.06
N ASP A 364 1.26 10.94 -6.28
CA ASP A 364 0.42 10.76 -7.48
C ASP A 364 0.07 9.28 -7.77
N VAL A 365 1.07 8.44 -7.98
CA VAL A 365 0.89 7.01 -8.28
C VAL A 365 0.31 6.28 -7.06
N LYS A 366 0.73 6.65 -5.85
CA LYS A 366 0.18 6.13 -4.59
C LYS A 366 -1.34 6.30 -4.56
N HIS A 367 -1.82 7.54 -4.66
CA HIS A 367 -3.25 7.82 -4.60
C HIS A 367 -4.02 7.23 -5.77
N LEU A 368 -3.41 7.11 -6.96
CA LEU A 368 -4.07 6.43 -8.08
C LEU A 368 -4.28 4.94 -7.79
N VAL A 369 -3.25 4.25 -7.31
CA VAL A 369 -3.35 2.82 -6.97
C VAL A 369 -4.31 2.62 -5.79
N GLU A 370 -4.27 3.50 -4.79
CA GLU A 370 -5.23 3.50 -3.67
C GLU A 370 -6.67 3.75 -4.13
N TYR A 371 -6.88 4.67 -5.09
CA TYR A 371 -8.20 4.88 -5.67
C TYR A 371 -8.72 3.63 -6.41
N ILE A 372 -7.87 2.98 -7.21
CA ILE A 372 -8.24 1.74 -7.92
C ILE A 372 -8.51 0.62 -6.91
N TYR A 373 -7.68 0.49 -5.87
CA TYR A 373 -7.88 -0.44 -4.76
C TYR A 373 -9.27 -0.24 -4.14
N ASP A 374 -9.62 1.00 -3.78
CA ASP A 374 -10.87 1.33 -3.10
C ASP A 374 -12.10 1.02 -3.96
N HIS A 375 -12.06 1.41 -5.23
CA HIS A 375 -13.24 1.35 -6.10
C HIS A 375 -13.47 -0.03 -6.71
N TYR A 376 -12.43 -0.85 -6.81
CA TYR A 376 -12.50 -2.17 -7.46
C TYR A 376 -12.14 -3.33 -6.52
N GLN A 377 -11.80 -3.04 -5.26
CA GLN A 377 -11.36 -4.02 -4.25
C GLN A 377 -10.23 -4.93 -4.75
N LEU A 378 -9.32 -4.37 -5.54
CA LEU A 378 -8.17 -5.08 -6.11
C LEU A 378 -6.96 -4.95 -5.18
N PRO A 379 -6.37 -6.07 -4.70
CA PRO A 379 -5.13 -6.02 -3.93
C PRO A 379 -3.96 -5.73 -4.89
N ILE A 380 -3.66 -4.45 -5.10
CA ILE A 380 -2.62 -3.99 -6.02
C ILE A 380 -1.73 -2.95 -5.35
N GLN A 381 -0.48 -2.88 -5.80
CA GLN A 381 0.53 -1.99 -5.25
C GLN A 381 1.26 -1.21 -6.33
N TRP A 382 2.04 -0.23 -5.88
CA TRP A 382 2.97 0.55 -6.70
C TRP A 382 4.34 0.53 -6.06
N ARG A 383 5.37 0.81 -6.84
CA ARG A 383 6.72 1.02 -6.31
C ARG A 383 7.48 2.07 -7.11
N ILE A 384 8.54 2.56 -6.50
CA ILE A 384 9.58 3.36 -7.11
C ILE A 384 10.67 2.39 -7.56
N VAL A 385 11.11 2.55 -8.80
CA VAL A 385 12.23 1.78 -9.37
C VAL A 385 13.22 2.73 -10.01
N THR A 386 14.46 2.28 -10.16
CA THR A 386 15.47 2.92 -11.00
C THR A 386 15.76 2.04 -12.22
N LEU A 387 16.46 2.57 -13.20
CA LEU A 387 16.92 1.77 -14.35
C LEU A 387 18.13 0.89 -14.02
N GLU A 388 18.69 0.94 -12.80
CA GLU A 388 19.64 -0.08 -12.33
C GLU A 388 18.94 -1.44 -12.10
N ALA A 389 17.63 -1.44 -11.82
CA ALA A 389 16.87 -2.66 -11.59
C ALA A 389 16.96 -3.64 -12.78
N PRO A 390 17.12 -4.96 -12.55
CA PRO A 390 17.23 -5.95 -13.62
C PRO A 390 15.93 -6.02 -14.45
N MET A 391 16.07 -6.40 -15.73
CA MET A 391 14.94 -6.40 -16.67
C MET A 391 13.80 -7.31 -16.20
N GLU A 392 14.11 -8.45 -15.60
CA GLU A 392 13.14 -9.40 -15.05
C GLU A 392 12.28 -8.73 -13.98
N LEU A 393 12.86 -7.87 -13.15
CA LEU A 393 12.13 -7.13 -12.12
C LEU A 393 11.24 -6.06 -12.75
N LEU A 394 11.71 -5.36 -13.78
CA LEU A 394 10.91 -4.36 -14.49
C LEU A 394 9.69 -5.01 -15.17
N LEU A 395 9.88 -6.16 -15.83
CA LEU A 395 8.84 -6.89 -16.56
C LEU A 395 7.79 -7.56 -15.68
N ARG A 396 8.05 -7.73 -14.37
CA ARG A 396 7.00 -8.13 -13.40
C ARG A 396 5.89 -7.08 -13.27
N THR A 397 6.09 -5.87 -13.80
CA THR A 397 5.14 -4.77 -13.69
C THR A 397 4.75 -4.26 -15.09
N PRO A 398 3.45 -4.15 -15.41
CA PRO A 398 2.99 -3.80 -16.76
C PRO A 398 3.23 -2.34 -17.15
N ILE A 399 3.41 -1.44 -16.18
CA ILE A 399 3.52 0.01 -16.41
C ILE A 399 4.79 0.56 -15.77
N ILE A 400 5.60 1.26 -16.58
CA ILE A 400 6.54 2.26 -16.07
C ILE A 400 5.92 3.65 -16.24
N HIS A 401 5.71 4.35 -15.13
CA HIS A 401 5.21 5.73 -15.10
C HIS A 401 6.37 6.73 -15.04
N MET A 402 6.28 7.75 -15.89
CA MET A 402 7.23 8.86 -15.94
C MET A 402 6.50 10.19 -15.94
N SER A 403 6.92 11.10 -15.08
CA SER A 403 6.48 12.49 -15.13
C SER A 403 7.62 13.45 -14.78
N GLY A 404 7.45 14.72 -15.10
CA GLY A 404 8.45 15.75 -14.84
C GLY A 404 8.05 17.14 -15.31
N HIS A 405 8.89 18.11 -14.96
CA HIS A 405 8.81 19.50 -15.39
C HIS A 405 9.96 19.89 -16.34
N LEU A 406 11.11 19.22 -16.21
CA LEU A 406 12.35 19.55 -16.92
C LEU A 406 12.62 18.59 -18.08
N LYS A 407 13.64 18.88 -18.89
CA LYS A 407 14.11 18.00 -19.96
C LYS A 407 14.47 16.60 -19.44
N LEU A 408 14.08 15.56 -20.19
CA LEU A 408 14.56 14.19 -19.96
C LEU A 408 16.03 14.03 -20.39
N ASP A 409 16.82 13.42 -19.52
CA ASP A 409 18.25 13.13 -19.76
C ASP A 409 18.52 11.63 -19.53
N PHE A 410 18.23 10.81 -20.55
CA PHE A 410 18.58 9.39 -20.55
C PHE A 410 19.84 9.16 -21.38
N ASN A 411 20.76 8.34 -20.87
CA ASN A 411 21.89 7.86 -21.66
C ASN A 411 21.47 6.70 -22.59
N ASP A 412 22.36 6.27 -23.48
CA ASP A 412 22.05 5.24 -24.48
C ASP A 412 21.71 3.88 -23.88
N THR A 413 22.32 3.53 -22.74
CA THR A 413 22.01 2.28 -22.02
C THR A 413 20.59 2.33 -21.45
N GLU A 414 20.21 3.45 -20.84
CA GLU A 414 18.85 3.68 -20.31
C GLU A 414 17.81 3.64 -21.43
N LYS A 415 18.08 4.30 -22.57
CA LYS A 415 17.23 4.27 -23.76
C LYS A 415 17.04 2.86 -24.30
N LYS A 416 18.13 2.09 -24.47
CA LYS A 416 18.07 0.68 -24.90
C LYS A 416 17.25 -0.17 -23.93
N LYS A 417 17.43 0.01 -22.63
CA LYS A 417 16.70 -0.73 -21.60
C LYS A 417 15.20 -0.42 -21.61
N LEU A 418 14.82 0.86 -21.75
CA LEU A 418 13.43 1.26 -21.89
C LEU A 418 12.80 0.73 -23.17
N LYS A 419 13.55 0.71 -24.27
CA LYS A 419 13.12 0.08 -25.53
C LYS A 419 12.84 -1.41 -25.32
N GLU A 420 13.80 -2.14 -24.74
CA GLU A 420 13.67 -3.57 -24.48
C GLU A 420 12.44 -3.87 -23.58
N TYR A 421 12.26 -3.10 -22.50
CA TYR A 421 11.08 -3.23 -21.63
C TYR A 421 9.77 -3.12 -22.42
N VAL A 422 9.68 -2.12 -23.30
CA VAL A 422 8.50 -1.93 -24.14
C VAL A 422 8.34 -3.07 -25.14
N MET A 423 9.41 -3.49 -25.83
CA MET A 423 9.33 -4.58 -26.81
C MET A 423 8.91 -5.91 -26.17
N ARG A 424 9.29 -6.15 -24.91
CA ARG A 424 8.95 -7.36 -24.14
C ARG A 424 7.60 -7.27 -23.41
N GLY A 425 6.70 -6.40 -23.87
CA GLY A 425 5.30 -6.34 -23.42
C GLY A 425 4.99 -5.26 -22.38
N GLY A 426 5.99 -4.55 -21.85
CA GLY A 426 5.80 -3.41 -20.96
C GLY A 426 5.19 -2.19 -21.67
N THR A 427 4.58 -1.28 -20.90
CA THR A 427 4.06 0.00 -21.42
C THR A 427 4.63 1.17 -20.62
N ILE A 428 5.15 2.19 -21.31
CA ILE A 428 5.53 3.46 -20.69
C ILE A 428 4.32 4.39 -20.66
N VAL A 429 4.01 4.93 -19.48
CA VAL A 429 3.00 5.99 -19.30
C VAL A 429 3.70 7.29 -18.94
N GLY A 430 3.79 8.20 -19.90
CA GLY A 430 4.42 9.52 -19.73
C GLY A 430 3.41 10.63 -19.47
N GLN A 431 3.75 11.59 -18.62
CA GLN A 431 2.93 12.78 -18.38
C GLN A 431 3.77 14.05 -18.22
N ALA A 432 3.45 15.09 -19.00
CA ALA A 432 3.96 16.44 -18.70
C ALA A 432 3.25 16.98 -17.45
N CYS A 433 3.90 16.87 -16.30
CA CYS A 433 3.34 17.35 -15.04
C CYS A 433 3.14 18.86 -15.15
N CYS A 434 1.96 19.34 -14.76
CA CYS A 434 1.58 20.73 -14.92
C CYS A 434 1.69 21.29 -16.36
N SER A 435 1.58 20.42 -17.38
CA SER A 435 1.71 20.77 -18.80
C SER A 435 3.01 21.52 -19.11
N LYS A 436 4.11 21.16 -18.45
CA LYS A 436 5.42 21.79 -18.68
C LYS A 436 5.95 21.44 -20.06
N LYS A 437 6.12 22.49 -20.88
CA LYS A 437 6.53 22.38 -22.29
C LYS A 437 7.91 21.73 -22.46
N GLU A 438 8.85 22.02 -21.59
CA GLU A 438 10.21 21.44 -21.65
C GLU A 438 10.20 19.91 -21.53
N PHE A 439 9.44 19.38 -20.57
CA PHE A 439 9.22 17.94 -20.45
C PHE A 439 8.45 17.37 -21.65
N ASP A 440 7.39 18.05 -22.12
CA ASP A 440 6.60 17.60 -23.29
C ASP A 440 7.46 17.48 -24.55
N THR A 441 8.23 18.52 -24.89
CA THR A 441 9.13 18.51 -26.04
C THR A 441 10.14 17.37 -25.94
N SER A 442 10.84 17.26 -24.81
CA SER A 442 11.88 16.23 -24.65
C SER A 442 11.34 14.80 -24.57
N PHE A 443 10.12 14.58 -24.05
CA PHE A 443 9.48 13.27 -24.07
C PHE A 443 9.14 12.84 -25.51
N ARG A 444 8.68 13.79 -26.35
CA ARG A 444 8.42 13.52 -27.78
C ARG A 444 9.71 13.20 -28.54
N GLU A 445 10.79 13.94 -28.28
CA GLU A 445 12.13 13.65 -28.81
C GLU A 445 12.61 12.26 -28.40
N PHE A 446 12.46 11.90 -27.12
CA PHE A 446 12.77 10.56 -26.61
C PHE A 446 11.98 9.46 -27.35
N VAL A 447 10.67 9.63 -27.56
CA VAL A 447 9.87 8.64 -28.29
C VAL A 447 10.38 8.47 -29.73
N LYS A 448 10.68 9.58 -30.41
CA LYS A 448 11.22 9.57 -31.77
C LYS A 448 12.57 8.88 -31.86
N GLU A 449 13.48 9.21 -30.95
CA GLU A 449 14.84 8.65 -30.93
C GLU A 449 14.83 7.15 -30.61
N VAL A 450 14.06 6.73 -29.60
CA VAL A 450 14.11 5.34 -29.10
C VAL A 450 13.28 4.39 -29.97
N PHE A 451 12.10 4.83 -30.41
CA PHE A 451 11.15 3.98 -31.10
C PHE A 451 11.00 4.27 -32.60
N GLY A 452 11.62 5.34 -33.12
CA GLY A 452 11.63 5.63 -34.55
C GLY A 452 10.32 6.21 -35.11
N GLY A 453 9.45 6.76 -34.25
CA GLY A 453 8.19 7.37 -34.70
C GLY A 453 7.61 8.37 -33.70
N GLU A 454 6.38 8.81 -33.96
CA GLU A 454 5.78 9.95 -33.27
C GLU A 454 4.53 9.55 -32.48
N LEU A 455 4.28 10.28 -31.39
CA LEU A 455 3.06 10.15 -30.61
C LEU A 455 1.86 10.64 -31.43
N ARG A 456 0.79 9.85 -31.46
CA ARG A 456 -0.44 10.15 -32.20
C ARG A 456 -1.62 10.25 -31.26
N ARG A 457 -2.44 11.29 -31.43
CA ARG A 457 -3.68 11.44 -30.68
C ARG A 457 -4.67 10.35 -31.08
N ILE A 458 -5.27 9.70 -30.09
CA ILE A 458 -6.29 8.68 -30.33
C ILE A 458 -7.68 9.29 -30.53
N ALA A 459 -8.51 8.60 -31.31
CA ALA A 459 -9.91 8.96 -31.51
C ALA A 459 -10.71 8.89 -30.20
N LYS A 460 -11.75 9.72 -30.05
CA LYS A 460 -12.60 9.73 -28.85
C LYS A 460 -13.41 8.44 -28.65
N THR A 461 -13.50 7.59 -29.67
CA THR A 461 -14.11 6.25 -29.65
C THR A 461 -13.15 5.15 -29.18
N HIS A 462 -11.86 5.45 -29.00
CA HIS A 462 -10.85 4.46 -28.62
C HIS A 462 -11.17 3.79 -27.28
N ARG A 463 -10.90 2.47 -27.19
CA ARG A 463 -11.29 1.61 -26.06
C ARG A 463 -10.69 2.03 -24.71
N ILE A 464 -9.55 2.71 -24.71
CA ILE A 464 -8.95 3.27 -23.47
C ILE A 464 -9.92 4.19 -22.71
N TYR A 465 -10.84 4.85 -23.42
CA TYR A 465 -11.85 5.72 -22.82
C TYR A 465 -13.06 4.96 -22.26
N GLU A 466 -13.23 3.66 -22.54
CA GLU A 466 -14.41 2.88 -22.12
C GLU A 466 -14.57 2.83 -20.61
N ARG A 467 -13.46 2.76 -19.86
CA ARG A 467 -13.43 2.72 -18.39
C ARG A 467 -13.12 4.07 -17.74
N MET A 468 -12.96 5.14 -18.53
CA MET A 468 -12.89 6.53 -18.05
C MET A 468 -14.29 7.11 -17.86
N ARG A 469 -15.16 6.44 -17.09
CA ARG A 469 -16.57 6.84 -16.94
C ARG A 469 -16.78 7.56 -15.61
N VAL A 470 -16.80 8.89 -15.66
CA VAL A 470 -17.36 9.74 -14.60
C VAL A 470 -18.56 10.48 -15.17
N ARG A 471 -19.70 10.46 -14.46
CA ARG A 471 -20.90 11.19 -14.87
C ARG A 471 -20.57 12.68 -14.96
N GLY A 472 -20.80 13.28 -16.14
CA GLY A 472 -20.52 14.71 -16.38
C GLY A 472 -19.10 15.04 -16.87
N MET A 473 -18.22 14.04 -17.03
CA MET A 473 -16.85 14.24 -17.51
C MET A 473 -16.84 14.54 -19.01
N ALA A 474 -16.91 15.83 -19.37
CA ALA A 474 -16.71 16.33 -20.72
C ALA A 474 -15.92 17.65 -20.66
N PRO A 475 -14.88 17.83 -21.50
CA PRO A 475 -14.43 16.94 -22.57
C PRO A 475 -13.49 15.80 -22.10
N LYS A 476 -13.48 14.67 -22.83
CA LYS A 476 -12.50 13.58 -22.62
C LYS A 476 -11.05 14.13 -22.69
N PRO A 477 -10.12 13.65 -21.85
CA PRO A 477 -8.74 14.13 -21.86
C PRO A 477 -8.06 13.83 -23.19
N VAL A 478 -7.02 14.62 -23.50
CA VAL A 478 -6.11 14.32 -24.60
C VAL A 478 -5.23 13.15 -24.17
N VAL A 479 -5.26 12.08 -24.95
CA VAL A 479 -4.39 10.92 -24.81
C VAL A 479 -3.71 10.72 -26.15
N GLU A 480 -2.41 10.49 -26.12
CA GLU A 480 -1.61 10.17 -27.29
C GLU A 480 -0.95 8.81 -27.07
N ILE A 481 -0.69 8.08 -28.15
CA ILE A 481 -0.03 6.78 -28.09
C ILE A 481 1.07 6.66 -29.14
N PHE A 482 2.04 5.80 -28.87
CA PHE A 482 2.92 5.23 -29.87
C PHE A 482 2.56 3.73 -30.03
N PRO A 483 1.89 3.34 -31.14
CA PRO A 483 1.54 1.95 -31.40
C PRO A 483 2.75 1.15 -31.89
N LEU A 484 2.79 -0.14 -31.55
CA LEU A 484 3.77 -1.10 -32.05
C LEU A 484 3.13 -1.96 -33.15
N ASP A 485 3.59 -1.78 -34.38
CA ASP A 485 3.02 -2.44 -35.56
C ASP A 485 3.18 -3.97 -35.49
N ASP A 486 4.33 -4.44 -35.00
CA ASP A 486 4.66 -5.85 -34.77
C ASP A 486 3.88 -6.49 -33.60
N GLN A 487 3.10 -5.70 -32.85
CA GLN A 487 2.32 -6.16 -31.70
C GLN A 487 0.84 -5.82 -31.82
N GLN A 488 0.30 -5.93 -33.03
CA GLN A 488 -1.12 -5.70 -33.33
C GLN A 488 -1.60 -4.29 -32.90
N GLY A 489 -0.72 -3.29 -32.99
CA GLY A 489 -1.03 -1.92 -32.59
C GLY A 489 -1.08 -1.69 -31.08
N ARG A 490 -0.56 -2.63 -30.25
CA ARG A 490 -0.41 -2.41 -28.80
C ARG A 490 0.39 -1.13 -28.56
N PRO A 491 -0.11 -0.18 -27.75
CA PRO A 491 0.67 1.02 -27.44
C PRO A 491 1.83 0.69 -26.52
N GLY A 492 3.04 0.81 -27.05
CA GLY A 492 4.28 0.75 -26.27
C GLY A 492 4.44 1.98 -25.37
N VAL A 493 3.92 3.12 -25.81
CA VAL A 493 3.87 4.37 -25.03
C VAL A 493 2.45 4.92 -25.02
N ILE A 494 1.99 5.35 -23.84
CA ILE A 494 0.78 6.15 -23.65
C ILE A 494 1.21 7.47 -23.01
N TYR A 495 0.76 8.59 -23.58
CA TYR A 495 1.21 9.92 -23.18
C TYR A 495 0.04 10.86 -22.87
N LEU A 496 0.19 11.62 -21.77
CA LEU A 496 -0.74 12.66 -21.34
C LEU A 496 -0.04 14.03 -21.40
N PRO A 497 -0.25 14.84 -22.46
CA PRO A 497 0.35 16.17 -22.59
C PRO A 497 -0.17 17.16 -21.53
N HIS A 498 -1.41 16.93 -21.07
CA HIS A 498 -2.00 17.64 -19.93
C HIS A 498 -2.01 16.70 -18.72
N GLY A 499 -0.87 16.66 -18.02
CA GLY A 499 -0.61 15.70 -16.96
C GLY A 499 -1.63 15.73 -15.83
N GLN A 500 -2.02 14.54 -15.37
CA GLN A 500 -2.99 14.33 -14.29
C GLN A 500 -2.32 14.19 -12.91
N CYS A 501 -0.98 14.08 -12.88
CA CYS A 501 -0.20 13.82 -11.67
C CYS A 501 -0.52 14.77 -10.51
N ARG A 502 -0.78 16.05 -10.77
CA ARG A 502 -1.17 17.01 -9.72
C ARG A 502 -2.48 16.63 -9.05
N ASN A 503 -3.50 16.30 -9.83
CA ASN A 503 -4.80 15.93 -9.28
C ASN A 503 -4.72 14.58 -8.58
N TRP A 504 -3.97 13.62 -9.14
CA TRP A 504 -3.68 12.36 -8.43
C TRP A 504 -2.99 12.62 -7.09
N HIS A 505 -1.97 13.49 -7.06
CA HIS A 505 -1.24 13.85 -5.85
C HIS A 505 -2.09 14.52 -4.78
N LEU A 506 -3.01 15.42 -5.15
CA LEU A 506 -3.89 16.07 -4.19
C LEU A 506 -5.01 15.18 -3.67
N GLY A 507 -5.42 14.20 -4.49
CA GLY A 507 -6.48 13.25 -4.17
C GLY A 507 -7.83 13.87 -3.80
N GLY A 508 -8.65 13.08 -3.11
CA GLY A 508 -9.99 13.46 -2.68
C GLY A 508 -11.01 13.59 -3.82
N THR A 509 -12.20 14.08 -3.50
CA THR A 509 -13.36 14.08 -4.41
C THR A 509 -13.15 14.92 -5.68
N ARG A 510 -12.35 15.99 -5.62
CA ARG A 510 -12.03 16.84 -6.78
C ARG A 510 -11.10 16.16 -7.78
N ALA A 511 -10.38 15.11 -7.38
CA ALA A 511 -9.48 14.36 -8.26
C ALA A 511 -10.18 13.21 -9.00
N ARG A 512 -11.50 13.00 -8.80
CA ARG A 512 -12.26 11.88 -9.35
C ARG A 512 -12.10 11.71 -10.86
N GLU A 513 -12.19 12.79 -11.63
CA GLU A 513 -12.02 12.74 -13.09
C GLU A 513 -10.61 12.35 -13.48
N ALA A 514 -9.60 12.93 -12.81
CA ALA A 514 -8.21 12.57 -13.03
C ALA A 514 -7.96 11.09 -12.71
N PHE A 515 -8.47 10.59 -11.59
CA PHE A 515 -8.36 9.17 -11.24
C PHE A 515 -9.05 8.26 -12.25
N ALA A 516 -10.17 8.67 -12.84
CA ALA A 516 -10.82 7.93 -13.90
C ALA A 516 -9.93 7.81 -15.16
N VAL A 517 -9.15 8.85 -15.49
CA VAL A 517 -8.13 8.78 -16.56
C VAL A 517 -7.10 7.70 -16.25
N GLY A 518 -6.50 7.75 -15.06
CA GLY A 518 -5.48 6.76 -14.65
C GLY A 518 -6.03 5.34 -14.58
N THR A 519 -7.26 5.18 -14.07
CA THR A 519 -7.99 3.91 -14.01
C THR A 519 -8.24 3.34 -15.40
N GLY A 520 -8.67 4.18 -16.35
CA GLY A 520 -8.89 3.76 -17.74
C GLY A 520 -7.60 3.29 -18.42
N ILE A 521 -6.50 4.01 -18.21
CA ILE A 521 -5.17 3.61 -18.71
C ILE A 521 -4.74 2.28 -18.08
N TYR A 522 -4.85 2.14 -16.75
CA TYR A 522 -4.49 0.92 -16.03
C TYR A 522 -5.21 -0.31 -16.56
N PHE A 523 -6.54 -0.27 -16.67
CA PHE A 523 -7.30 -1.41 -17.16
C PHE A 523 -7.06 -1.69 -18.64
N TYR A 524 -6.86 -0.65 -19.45
CA TYR A 524 -6.53 -0.84 -20.85
C TYR A 524 -5.19 -1.56 -21.01
N VAL A 525 -4.15 -1.15 -20.28
CA VAL A 525 -2.84 -1.82 -20.32
C VAL A 525 -2.91 -3.24 -19.79
N THR A 526 -3.51 -3.43 -18.61
CA THR A 526 -3.50 -4.74 -17.94
C THR A 526 -4.41 -5.79 -18.56
N ILE A 527 -5.44 -5.37 -19.31
CA ILE A 527 -6.39 -6.28 -19.95
C ILE A 527 -6.18 -6.31 -21.46
N GLU A 528 -6.27 -5.17 -22.14
CA GLU A 528 -6.31 -5.13 -23.60
C GLU A 528 -4.91 -5.21 -24.22
N CYS A 529 -3.95 -4.41 -23.74
CA CYS A 529 -2.57 -4.49 -24.24
C CYS A 529 -1.95 -5.87 -23.97
N ARG A 530 -2.25 -6.47 -22.82
CA ARG A 530 -1.80 -7.83 -22.49
C ARG A 530 -2.30 -8.86 -23.50
N LYS A 531 -3.61 -8.84 -23.83
CA LYS A 531 -4.18 -9.73 -24.84
C LYS A 531 -3.55 -9.52 -26.23
N MET A 532 -3.27 -8.28 -26.62
CA MET A 532 -2.60 -7.99 -27.89
C MET A 532 -1.18 -8.59 -27.92
N TYR A 533 -0.43 -8.43 -26.83
CA TYR A 533 0.91 -9.00 -26.69
C TYR A 533 0.91 -10.53 -26.75
N GLU A 534 0.03 -11.19 -25.97
CA GLU A 534 -0.09 -12.66 -25.92
C GLU A 534 -0.48 -13.26 -27.29
N ARG A 535 -1.27 -12.54 -28.10
CA ARG A 535 -1.60 -12.98 -29.46
C ARG A 535 -0.45 -12.79 -30.46
N ALA A 536 0.36 -11.76 -30.27
CA ALA A 536 1.54 -11.51 -31.10
C ALA A 536 2.71 -12.44 -30.74
N HIS A 537 2.76 -12.92 -29.49
CA HIS A 537 3.80 -13.78 -28.94
C HIS A 537 3.18 -15.00 -28.25
N PRO A 538 2.65 -16.00 -28.98
CA PRO A 538 2.05 -17.18 -28.40
C PRO A 538 2.98 -17.96 -27.46
N GLU A 539 4.29 -17.90 -27.68
CA GLU A 539 5.33 -18.46 -26.82
C GLU A 539 5.42 -17.76 -25.45
N ALA A 540 5.04 -16.48 -25.39
CA ALA A 540 4.98 -15.71 -24.15
C ALA A 540 3.67 -15.97 -23.36
N ALA A 541 2.71 -16.73 -23.92
CA ALA A 541 1.46 -17.09 -23.26
C ALA A 541 1.60 -18.20 -22.19
N ALA A 542 2.83 -18.71 -21.96
CA ALA A 542 3.13 -19.55 -20.80
C ALA A 542 2.98 -18.72 -19.49
N PRO A 543 2.50 -19.30 -18.38
CA PRO A 543 1.78 -18.50 -17.39
C PRO A 543 2.73 -17.70 -16.48
N MET A 544 2.89 -16.40 -16.72
CA MET A 544 2.93 -15.45 -15.60
C MET A 544 1.49 -15.34 -15.06
N ARG A 545 1.05 -16.34 -14.28
CA ARG A 545 -0.29 -16.40 -13.65
C ARG A 545 -0.51 -15.21 -12.71
N PRO A 546 -1.50 -14.32 -12.93
CA PRO A 546 -2.48 -14.09 -11.90
C PRO A 546 -3.30 -15.37 -11.75
N GLN A 547 -3.65 -15.76 -10.52
CA GLN A 547 -4.61 -16.85 -10.33
C GLN A 547 -5.88 -16.63 -11.18
N PRO A 548 -6.51 -17.69 -11.71
CA PRO A 548 -7.74 -17.54 -12.45
C PRO A 548 -8.77 -16.82 -11.58
N GLN A 549 -9.38 -15.76 -12.13
CA GLN A 549 -10.68 -15.34 -11.63
C GLN A 549 -11.58 -16.58 -11.72
N PRO A 550 -12.25 -17.00 -10.63
CA PRO A 550 -13.30 -17.98 -10.80
C PRO A 550 -14.28 -17.41 -11.81
N GLU A 551 -14.59 -18.20 -12.83
CA GLU A 551 -15.68 -17.91 -13.75
C GLU A 551 -16.87 -17.46 -12.91
N ARG A 552 -17.45 -16.30 -13.25
CA ARG A 552 -18.75 -15.97 -12.70
C ARG A 552 -19.69 -17.05 -13.21
N GLU A 553 -20.08 -17.97 -12.33
CA GLU A 553 -21.26 -18.77 -12.57
C GLU A 553 -22.38 -17.81 -12.96
N PRO A 554 -23.09 -18.05 -14.08
CA PRO A 554 -24.28 -17.30 -14.36
C PRO A 554 -25.21 -17.50 -13.17
N THR A 555 -25.56 -16.42 -12.49
CA THR A 555 -26.60 -16.40 -11.47
C THR A 555 -27.82 -17.11 -12.04
N ARG A 556 -28.04 -18.36 -11.61
CA ARG A 556 -29.34 -19.02 -11.81
C ARG A 556 -30.34 -18.07 -11.19
N ARG A 557 -31.26 -17.57 -12.01
CA ARG A 557 -32.46 -16.91 -11.50
C ARG A 557 -33.13 -17.93 -10.58
N ASP A 558 -33.27 -17.59 -9.30
CA ASP A 558 -34.12 -18.36 -8.42
C ASP A 558 -35.52 -18.45 -9.07
N PRO A 559 -36.13 -19.64 -9.13
CA PRO A 559 -37.47 -19.78 -9.65
C PRO A 559 -38.43 -19.00 -8.74
N VAL A 560 -39.27 -18.18 -9.37
CA VAL A 560 -40.38 -17.47 -8.74
C VAL A 560 -41.19 -18.48 -7.91
N PRO A 561 -41.41 -18.24 -6.60
CA PRO A 561 -42.19 -19.15 -5.79
C PRO A 561 -43.64 -19.19 -6.33
N PRO A 562 -44.28 -20.37 -6.40
CA PRO A 562 -45.64 -20.48 -6.90
C PRO A 562 -46.62 -19.73 -5.97
N PRO A 563 -47.74 -19.22 -6.53
CA PRO A 563 -48.77 -18.56 -5.74
C PRO A 563 -49.34 -19.55 -4.71
N ARG A 564 -49.41 -19.13 -3.44
CA ARG A 564 -50.00 -19.93 -2.37
C ARG A 564 -51.48 -20.19 -2.68
N PRO A 565 -51.97 -21.43 -2.61
CA PRO A 565 -53.40 -21.70 -2.66
C PRO A 565 -54.07 -21.22 -1.38
N GLY A 566 -55.28 -20.68 -1.54
CA GLY A 566 -56.11 -20.16 -0.45
C GLY A 566 -56.35 -21.19 0.64
N GLY A 567 -56.24 -20.73 1.89
CA GLY A 567 -56.62 -21.46 3.10
C GLY A 567 -57.71 -20.66 3.81
N VAL A 568 -58.81 -21.37 4.06
CA VAL A 568 -60.05 -20.93 4.69
C VAL A 568 -59.82 -20.51 6.14
N ILE A 569 -60.66 -19.59 6.61
CA ILE A 569 -60.80 -19.09 7.98
C ILE A 569 -61.20 -20.24 8.90
N ASP A 570 -60.65 -20.32 10.11
CA ASP A 570 -61.42 -20.80 11.25
C ASP A 570 -61.06 -20.01 12.51
N GLU A 571 -62.11 -19.74 13.27
CA GLU A 571 -62.20 -18.93 14.48
C GLU A 571 -61.71 -19.69 15.73
N GLU A 572 -61.58 -18.91 16.81
CA GLU A 572 -61.58 -19.27 18.23
C GLU A 572 -60.25 -19.34 19.02
N GLU A 573 -60.32 -18.58 20.13
CA GLU A 573 -59.43 -18.33 21.29
C GLU A 573 -58.16 -17.47 21.14
#